data_AF-A0A5F1YBM3-F1
#
_entry.id   AF-A0A5F1YBM3-F1
#
_cell.length_a   1.000
_cell.length_b   1.000
_cell.length_c   1.000
_cell.angle_alpha   90.00
_cell.angle_beta   90.00
_cell.angle_gamma   90.00
#
_symmetry.space_group_name_H-M   'P 1'
#
loop_
_entity.id
_entity.type
_entity.pdbx_description
1 polymer ?
#
loop_
_entity_poly.entity_id
_entity_poly.type
_entity_poly.pdbx_seq_one_letter_code
_entity_poly.pdbx_strand_id
1 'polypeptide(L)'
;MAKASASKQVSKTKKDPQIKPITDFLGSRDLPHPVDRLEDVRKRARKFREKMLSGSQVVFYRSYDLVRVPYPTRYALLNAYSLPTPYMHILNRLFIVQYKTAAGIKTLLFSPSDLDGNAETPFFKRLAESFGPFQSLGKKIIAPILNTVEECLQDAGIAPEKVDYISYDHLHTQDIRKWLGANGEKGYFPNAKLLVMREEWDAVQGLLPPQADWYCPNGTGGVSEDRIVILDGDVELGQGIALIRTPGHTYGNHSLVAHTPEGIFVSSENGVSADSYSPLKSRIPGVKKYARATGMEVILNGNTLEIGLDQYISMVQEKEMAGISSRNGDFYNVMPSSEMTSYWLFPGTAPTFSFGRLSFGSPVV
;
A
#
# COMPACT_ATOMS: atom_id res chain seq x y z
N MET A 1 -46.45 20.32 -13.76
CA MET A 1 -46.20 19.10 -12.96
C MET A 1 -45.02 18.36 -13.57
N ALA A 2 -43.93 18.19 -12.83
CA ALA A 2 -42.97 17.09 -12.96
C ALA A 2 -41.95 17.22 -11.81
N LYS A 3 -42.27 16.60 -10.67
CA LYS A 3 -41.28 16.30 -9.62
C LYS A 3 -40.61 14.98 -10.00
N ALA A 4 -39.29 14.97 -10.03
CA ALA A 4 -38.49 13.76 -9.80
C ALA A 4 -37.13 14.19 -9.25
N SER A 5 -37.10 14.54 -7.95
CA SER A 5 -35.85 14.52 -7.20
C SER A 5 -35.54 13.07 -6.83
N ALA A 6 -34.66 12.43 -7.58
CA ALA A 6 -34.04 11.19 -7.12
C ALA A 6 -32.91 11.57 -6.15
N SER A 7 -33.25 11.72 -4.87
CA SER A 7 -32.25 11.71 -3.81
C SER A 7 -31.62 10.32 -3.78
N LYS A 8 -30.36 10.18 -4.22
CA LYS A 8 -29.56 8.97 -3.96
C LYS A 8 -29.53 8.76 -2.44
N GLN A 9 -30.12 7.66 -1.98
CA GLN A 9 -29.94 7.19 -0.62
C GLN A 9 -28.44 6.96 -0.41
N VAL A 10 -27.82 7.80 0.42
CA VAL A 10 -26.50 7.53 0.97
C VAL A 10 -26.64 6.26 1.79
N SER A 11 -26.07 5.16 1.28
CA SER A 11 -25.93 3.90 2.00
C SER A 11 -25.34 4.18 3.38
N LYS A 12 -26.13 3.94 4.43
CA LYS A 12 -25.66 3.99 5.82
C LYS A 12 -24.81 2.74 6.06
N THR A 13 -23.58 2.73 5.56
CA THR A 13 -22.56 1.78 6.00
C THR A 13 -22.50 1.86 7.53
N LYS A 14 -22.86 0.77 8.21
CA LYS A 14 -22.81 0.70 9.68
C LYS A 14 -21.36 0.95 10.09
N LYS A 15 -21.11 2.05 10.81
CA LYS A 15 -19.81 2.31 11.43
C LYS A 15 -19.45 1.12 12.31
N ASP A 16 -18.30 0.50 12.05
CA ASP A 16 -17.78 -0.53 12.93
C ASP A 16 -17.35 0.13 14.24
N PRO A 17 -18.00 -0.17 15.39
CA PRO A 17 -17.74 0.54 16.64
C PRO A 17 -16.30 0.32 17.18
N GLN A 18 -15.55 -0.63 16.62
CA GLN A 18 -14.17 -0.89 17.00
C GLN A 18 -13.18 0.05 16.31
N ILE A 19 -13.52 0.57 15.13
CA ILE A 19 -12.66 1.47 14.36
C ILE A 19 -12.86 2.89 14.86
N LYS A 20 -11.80 3.49 15.39
CA LYS A 20 -11.86 4.83 15.99
C LYS A 20 -11.20 5.86 15.08
N PRO A 21 -11.81 7.05 14.88
CA PRO A 21 -11.16 8.11 14.13
C PRO A 21 -9.92 8.64 14.85
N ILE A 22 -8.90 8.95 14.07
CA ILE A 22 -7.70 9.66 14.48
C ILE A 22 -7.81 11.10 13.94
N THR A 23 -7.45 12.09 14.77
CA THR A 23 -7.51 13.52 14.38
C THR A 23 -6.14 14.17 14.36
N ASP A 24 -5.07 13.41 14.58
CA ASP A 24 -3.70 13.91 14.70
C ASP A 24 -3.25 14.71 13.45
N PHE A 25 -3.70 14.32 12.26
CA PHE A 25 -3.38 15.00 10.99
C PHE A 25 -4.51 15.87 10.42
N LEU A 26 -5.60 16.07 11.16
CA LEU A 26 -6.72 16.90 10.69
C LEU A 26 -6.23 18.34 10.43
N GLY A 27 -6.51 18.84 9.23
CA GLY A 27 -6.12 20.16 8.74
C GLY A 27 -4.63 20.36 8.45
N SER A 28 -3.82 19.30 8.52
CA SER A 28 -2.35 19.40 8.30
C SER A 28 -1.96 19.82 6.88
N ARG A 29 -2.89 19.75 5.92
CA ARG A 29 -2.69 20.12 4.52
C ARG A 29 -3.41 21.43 4.13
N ASP A 30 -4.03 22.12 5.09
CA ASP A 30 -4.88 23.29 4.80
C ASP A 30 -4.09 24.62 4.79
N LEU A 31 -2.82 24.59 5.22
CA LEU A 31 -1.97 25.77 5.26
C LEU A 31 -1.71 26.31 3.84
N PRO A 32 -1.66 27.64 3.64
CA PRO A 32 -1.61 28.22 2.30
C PRO A 32 -0.32 27.86 1.55
N HIS A 33 0.83 27.87 2.22
CA HIS A 33 2.11 27.61 1.59
C HIS A 33 2.48 26.11 1.65
N PRO A 34 2.93 25.49 0.55
CA PRO A 34 3.32 24.08 0.54
C PRO A 34 4.39 23.71 1.57
N VAL A 35 5.35 24.60 1.82
CA VAL A 35 6.39 24.38 2.83
C VAL A 35 5.80 24.31 4.25
N ASP A 36 4.82 25.15 4.56
CA ASP A 36 4.16 25.15 5.87
C ASP A 36 3.35 23.87 6.08
N ARG A 37 2.67 23.38 5.03
CA ARG A 37 1.97 22.07 5.06
C ARG A 37 2.96 20.94 5.37
N LEU A 38 4.11 20.95 4.69
CA LEU A 38 5.15 19.94 4.89
C LEU A 38 5.68 19.95 6.33
N GLU A 39 6.01 21.13 6.87
CA GLU A 39 6.53 21.24 8.24
C GLU A 39 5.47 20.88 9.31
N ASP A 40 4.20 21.25 9.10
CA ASP A 40 3.12 20.88 10.02
C ASP A 40 2.88 19.36 10.02
N VAL A 41 2.83 18.74 8.83
CA VAL A 41 2.74 17.27 8.69
C VAL A 41 3.91 16.58 9.37
N ARG A 42 5.15 17.05 9.15
CA ARG A 42 6.35 16.50 9.80
C ARG A 42 6.28 16.58 11.32
N LYS A 43 5.90 17.74 11.86
CA LYS A 43 5.74 17.94 13.31
C LYS A 43 4.70 16.99 13.90
N ARG A 44 3.54 16.87 13.23
CA ARG A 44 2.45 15.97 13.67
C ARG A 44 2.84 14.51 13.55
N ALA A 45 3.54 14.11 12.49
CA ALA A 45 4.02 12.74 12.29
C ALA A 45 4.96 12.30 13.41
N ARG A 46 5.89 13.16 13.83
CA ARG A 46 6.79 12.90 14.97
C ARG A 46 6.02 12.72 16.28
N LYS A 47 5.07 13.61 16.56
CA LYS A 47 4.21 13.50 17.76
C LYS A 47 3.35 12.24 17.73
N PHE A 48 2.79 11.90 16.56
CA PHE A 48 2.02 10.69 16.37
C PHE A 48 2.87 9.43 16.59
N ARG A 49 4.11 9.43 16.09
CA ARG A 49 5.09 8.36 16.35
C ARG A 49 5.36 8.17 17.83
N GLU A 50 5.61 9.25 18.57
CA GLU A 50 5.82 9.19 20.03
C GLU A 50 4.61 8.58 20.75
N LYS A 51 3.40 9.01 20.39
CA LYS A 51 2.14 8.45 20.91
C LYS A 51 2.03 6.95 20.62
N MET A 52 2.26 6.53 19.38
CA MET A 52 2.20 5.11 18.98
C MET A 52 3.23 4.25 19.72
N LEU A 53 4.47 4.73 19.86
CA LEU A 53 5.54 4.03 20.58
C LEU A 53 5.28 3.90 22.08
N SER A 54 4.52 4.82 22.68
CA SER A 54 4.11 4.71 24.08
C SER A 54 2.98 3.70 24.31
N GLY A 55 2.32 3.26 23.23
CA GLY A 55 1.23 2.30 23.26
C GLY A 55 1.69 0.85 23.13
N SER A 56 0.71 -0.06 23.12
CA SER A 56 0.94 -1.49 22.89
C SER A 56 1.45 -1.76 21.47
N GLN A 57 2.25 -2.81 21.34
CA GLN A 57 2.59 -3.41 20.05
C GLN A 57 1.44 -4.29 19.53
N VAL A 58 1.44 -4.54 18.22
CA VAL A 58 0.57 -5.56 17.61
C VAL A 58 0.93 -6.96 18.13
N VAL A 59 -0.03 -7.88 18.12
CA VAL A 59 0.15 -9.26 18.62
C VAL A 59 1.02 -10.08 17.67
N PHE A 60 0.77 -9.93 16.37
CA PHE A 60 1.47 -10.64 15.32
C PHE A 60 1.60 -9.72 14.10
N TYR A 61 2.76 -9.77 13.45
CA TYR A 61 3.00 -9.08 12.19
C TYR A 61 3.91 -9.94 11.33
N ARG A 62 3.49 -10.27 10.12
CA ARG A 62 4.34 -10.98 9.17
C ARG A 62 4.12 -10.49 7.76
N SER A 63 5.21 -10.24 7.04
CA SER A 63 5.17 -9.93 5.62
C SER A 63 5.58 -11.14 4.80
N TYR A 64 4.88 -11.42 3.71
CA TYR A 64 5.19 -12.48 2.77
C TYR A 64 5.51 -11.91 1.39
N ASP A 65 6.39 -12.59 0.67
CA ASP A 65 6.69 -12.28 -0.72
C ASP A 65 5.65 -12.98 -1.61
N LEU A 66 4.87 -12.25 -2.42
CA LEU A 66 3.88 -12.87 -3.31
C LEU A 66 4.43 -13.09 -4.71
N VAL A 67 4.66 -12.02 -5.45
CA VAL A 67 5.05 -12.07 -6.86
C VAL A 67 6.01 -10.95 -7.18
N ARG A 68 7.02 -11.24 -8.01
CA ARG A 68 7.83 -10.19 -8.62
C ARG A 68 7.20 -9.78 -9.93
N VAL A 69 7.18 -8.48 -10.22
CA VAL A 69 6.71 -7.97 -11.51
C VAL A 69 7.71 -6.95 -12.06
N PRO A 70 8.00 -6.97 -13.38
CA PRO A 70 8.77 -5.90 -13.99
C PRO A 70 8.01 -4.60 -13.90
N TYR A 71 8.70 -3.56 -13.48
CA TYR A 71 8.13 -2.24 -13.27
C TYR A 71 9.06 -1.17 -13.86
N PRO A 72 8.56 -0.21 -14.65
CA PRO A 72 9.40 0.77 -15.32
C PRO A 72 10.24 1.59 -14.33
N THR A 73 11.55 1.69 -14.58
CA THR A 73 12.46 2.48 -13.72
C THR A 73 12.05 3.95 -13.64
N ARG A 74 11.53 4.49 -14.75
CA ARG A 74 10.96 5.84 -14.83
C ARG A 74 9.71 6.06 -13.98
N TYR A 75 9.04 4.99 -13.54
CA TYR A 75 7.94 5.10 -12.59
C TYR A 75 8.47 4.87 -11.17
N ALA A 76 9.23 3.80 -10.96
CA ALA A 76 9.82 3.43 -9.67
C ALA A 76 10.64 4.56 -9.01
N LEU A 77 11.42 5.27 -9.83
CA LEU A 77 12.39 6.27 -9.39
C LEU A 77 12.16 7.62 -10.09
N LEU A 78 11.01 7.80 -10.73
CA LEU A 78 10.62 8.99 -11.48
C LEU A 78 11.77 9.51 -12.39
N ASN A 79 12.32 10.68 -12.05
CA ASN A 79 13.38 11.37 -12.79
C ASN A 79 14.79 11.07 -12.28
N ALA A 80 14.93 10.18 -11.29
CA ALA A 80 16.14 10.04 -10.50
C ALA A 80 17.08 8.91 -10.98
N TYR A 81 16.61 7.98 -11.82
CA TYR A 81 17.43 6.89 -12.35
C TYR A 81 18.21 7.32 -13.61
N SER A 82 19.51 7.01 -13.68
CA SER A 82 20.38 7.54 -14.75
C SER A 82 20.89 6.52 -15.78
N LEU A 83 20.64 5.23 -15.60
CA LEU A 83 21.08 4.21 -16.55
C LEU A 83 19.98 3.88 -17.57
N PRO A 84 20.33 3.35 -18.76
CA PRO A 84 19.36 3.02 -19.80
C PRO A 84 18.57 1.72 -19.51
N THR A 85 18.58 1.19 -18.28
CA THR A 85 17.78 0.00 -17.90
C THR A 85 16.30 0.42 -17.75
N PRO A 86 15.40 -0.02 -18.63
CA PRO A 86 14.03 0.50 -18.67
C PRO A 86 13.12 -0.07 -17.58
N TYR A 87 13.47 -1.23 -17.03
CA TYR A 87 12.70 -1.94 -16.01
C TYR A 87 13.57 -2.31 -14.80
N MET A 88 12.91 -2.45 -13.67
CA MET A 88 13.39 -3.06 -12.44
C MET A 88 12.31 -4.03 -11.94
N HIS A 89 12.56 -4.76 -10.86
CA HIS A 89 11.53 -5.58 -10.22
C HIS A 89 11.02 -4.94 -8.95
N ILE A 90 9.71 -4.82 -8.85
CA ILE A 90 9.02 -4.71 -7.56
C ILE A 90 8.54 -6.10 -7.14
N LEU A 91 8.49 -6.31 -5.83
CA LEU A 91 8.01 -7.51 -5.19
C LEU A 91 6.78 -7.15 -4.37
N ASN A 92 5.61 -7.59 -4.83
CA ASN A 92 4.35 -7.37 -4.14
C ASN A 92 4.30 -8.23 -2.89
N ARG A 93 3.81 -7.65 -1.80
CA ARG A 93 3.83 -8.28 -0.47
C ARG A 93 2.43 -8.33 0.13
N LEU A 94 2.18 -9.42 0.85
CA LEU A 94 1.08 -9.53 1.80
C LEU A 94 1.60 -9.21 3.19
N PHE A 95 0.82 -8.46 3.99
CA PHE A 95 1.06 -8.32 5.42
C PHE A 95 -0.10 -8.93 6.19
N ILE A 96 0.22 -9.82 7.13
CA ILE A 96 -0.73 -10.39 8.07
C ILE A 96 -0.48 -9.74 9.43
N VAL A 97 -1.49 -9.05 9.96
CA VAL A 97 -1.38 -8.35 11.25
C VAL A 97 -2.51 -8.78 12.16
N GLN A 98 -2.17 -9.25 13.37
CA GLN A 98 -3.14 -9.45 14.43
C GLN A 98 -2.96 -8.44 15.55
N TYR A 99 -4.07 -7.91 16.03
CA TYR A 99 -4.08 -6.84 17.03
C TYR A 99 -5.24 -7.02 18.00
N LYS A 100 -5.12 -6.43 19.19
CA LYS A 100 -6.14 -6.50 20.23
C LYS A 100 -7.16 -5.38 20.05
N THR A 101 -8.43 -5.75 20.20
CA THR A 101 -9.57 -4.84 20.32
C THR A 101 -10.34 -5.16 21.60
N ALA A 102 -11.36 -4.35 21.92
CA ALA A 102 -12.28 -4.67 23.01
C ALA A 102 -13.10 -5.97 22.76
N ALA A 103 -13.26 -6.38 21.50
CA ALA A 103 -14.00 -7.58 21.11
C ALA A 103 -13.11 -8.83 20.97
N GLY A 104 -11.81 -8.72 21.27
CA GLY A 104 -10.83 -9.80 21.11
C GLY A 104 -9.77 -9.48 20.05
N ILE A 105 -9.08 -10.52 19.60
CA ILE A 105 -8.05 -10.41 18.57
C ILE A 105 -8.71 -10.34 17.19
N LYS A 106 -8.21 -9.41 16.36
CA LYS A 106 -8.64 -9.22 14.98
C LYS A 106 -7.49 -9.49 14.03
N THR A 107 -7.78 -10.06 12.87
CA THR A 107 -6.80 -10.29 11.80
C THR A 107 -7.08 -9.36 10.62
N LEU A 108 -6.08 -8.55 10.25
CA LEU A 108 -6.05 -7.76 9.02
C LEU A 108 -5.08 -8.41 8.03
N LEU A 109 -5.53 -8.56 6.78
CA LEU A 109 -4.64 -8.74 5.64
C LEU A 109 -4.48 -7.41 4.92
N PHE A 110 -3.24 -6.92 4.82
CA PHE A 110 -2.91 -5.75 4.01
C PHE A 110 -2.25 -6.18 2.72
N SER A 111 -2.74 -5.68 1.60
CA SER A 111 -2.33 -6.04 0.24
C SER A 111 -2.45 -7.54 -0.14
N PRO A 112 -3.55 -8.24 0.16
CA PRO A 112 -3.77 -9.59 -0.38
C PRO A 112 -4.04 -9.53 -1.89
N SER A 113 -3.00 -9.66 -2.71
CA SER A 113 -3.11 -9.60 -4.17
C SER A 113 -3.70 -10.88 -4.77
N ASP A 114 -4.69 -10.74 -5.65
CA ASP A 114 -5.18 -11.85 -6.48
C ASP A 114 -4.34 -11.95 -7.75
N LEU A 115 -3.33 -12.82 -7.76
CA LEU A 115 -2.34 -12.87 -8.85
C LEU A 115 -2.96 -13.05 -10.24
N ASP A 116 -4.07 -13.79 -10.32
CA ASP A 116 -4.80 -14.00 -11.58
C ASP A 116 -5.58 -12.76 -12.00
N GLY A 117 -6.35 -12.15 -11.08
CA GLY A 117 -7.04 -10.89 -11.33
C GLY A 117 -6.09 -9.74 -11.67
N ASN A 118 -5.01 -9.59 -10.91
CA ASN A 118 -3.98 -8.57 -11.12
C ASN A 118 -3.35 -8.66 -12.53
N ALA A 119 -3.22 -9.87 -13.09
CA ALA A 119 -2.66 -10.08 -14.43
C ALA A 119 -3.54 -9.49 -15.56
N GLU A 120 -4.83 -9.25 -15.29
CA GLU A 120 -5.76 -8.61 -16.24
C GLU A 120 -5.68 -7.07 -16.23
N THR A 121 -4.85 -6.48 -15.36
CA THR A 121 -4.59 -5.03 -15.37
C THR A 121 -4.05 -4.60 -16.74
N PRO A 122 -4.61 -3.58 -17.41
CA PRO A 122 -4.27 -3.26 -18.79
C PRO A 122 -2.78 -3.03 -19.05
N PHE A 123 -2.07 -2.32 -18.15
CA PHE A 123 -0.62 -2.13 -18.24
C PHE A 123 0.13 -3.47 -18.30
N PHE A 124 -0.11 -4.35 -17.32
CA PHE A 124 0.58 -5.64 -17.22
C PHE A 124 0.18 -6.60 -18.33
N LYS A 125 -1.08 -6.57 -18.77
CA LYS A 125 -1.57 -7.37 -19.89
C LYS A 125 -0.83 -7.03 -21.20
N ARG A 126 -0.75 -5.74 -21.53
CA ARG A 126 0.03 -5.29 -22.71
C ARG A 126 1.52 -5.58 -22.57
N LEU A 127 2.08 -5.40 -21.37
CA LEU A 127 3.48 -5.74 -21.11
C LEU A 127 3.73 -7.24 -21.35
N ALA A 128 2.86 -8.10 -20.85
CA ALA A 128 2.93 -9.55 -21.06
C ALA A 128 2.81 -9.94 -22.54
N GLU A 129 1.93 -9.28 -23.30
CA GLU A 129 1.77 -9.47 -24.75
C GLU A 129 3.02 -9.03 -25.54
N SER A 130 3.72 -7.99 -25.08
CA SER A 130 4.93 -7.48 -25.73
C SER A 130 6.12 -8.45 -25.70
N PHE A 131 6.10 -9.48 -24.83
CA PHE A 131 7.16 -10.49 -24.74
C PHE A 131 7.06 -11.61 -25.79
N GLY A 132 6.05 -11.58 -26.67
CA GLY A 132 5.97 -12.44 -27.86
C GLY A 132 5.77 -13.95 -27.59
N PRO A 133 6.12 -14.84 -28.54
CA PRO A 133 5.73 -16.26 -28.53
C PRO A 133 6.37 -17.13 -27.43
N PHE A 134 7.27 -16.59 -26.60
CA PHE A 134 7.84 -17.27 -25.43
C PHE A 134 7.06 -16.98 -24.13
N GLN A 135 5.82 -16.49 -24.25
CA GLN A 135 5.01 -15.95 -23.16
C GLN A 135 4.91 -16.88 -21.94
N SER A 136 4.66 -18.18 -22.13
CA SER A 136 4.43 -19.11 -21.01
C SER A 136 5.70 -19.48 -20.24
N LEU A 137 6.83 -19.63 -20.93
CA LEU A 137 8.13 -19.97 -20.31
C LEU A 137 8.84 -18.72 -19.77
N GLY A 138 8.71 -17.59 -20.48
CA GLY A 138 9.24 -16.29 -20.08
C GLY A 138 8.50 -15.69 -18.89
N LYS A 139 7.18 -15.86 -18.78
CA LYS A 139 6.39 -15.27 -17.67
C LYS A 139 6.85 -15.74 -16.29
N LYS A 140 7.27 -17.00 -16.13
CA LYS A 140 7.79 -17.50 -14.83
C LYS A 140 9.16 -16.92 -14.45
N ILE A 141 9.97 -16.57 -15.44
CA ILE A 141 11.29 -15.93 -15.22
C ILE A 141 11.11 -14.43 -15.02
N ILE A 142 10.25 -13.80 -15.82
CA ILE A 142 10.00 -12.37 -15.81
C ILE A 142 9.16 -11.94 -14.62
N ALA A 143 8.18 -12.76 -14.22
CA ALA A 143 7.29 -12.48 -13.09
C ALA A 143 7.14 -13.73 -12.20
N PRO A 144 8.22 -14.13 -11.47
CA PRO A 144 8.17 -15.31 -10.62
C PRO A 144 7.18 -15.12 -9.48
N ILE A 145 6.25 -16.06 -9.37
CA ILE A 145 5.36 -16.23 -8.23
C ILE A 145 6.15 -16.97 -7.15
N LEU A 146 6.17 -16.40 -5.95
CA LEU A 146 6.86 -16.94 -4.78
C LEU A 146 5.88 -17.58 -3.81
N ASN A 147 4.72 -16.96 -3.59
CA ASN A 147 3.61 -17.50 -2.80
C ASN A 147 2.27 -16.93 -3.31
N THR A 148 1.19 -17.64 -3.03
CA THR A 148 -0.19 -17.15 -3.06
C THR A 148 -0.63 -16.68 -1.67
N VAL A 149 -1.71 -15.90 -1.59
CA VAL A 149 -2.27 -15.45 -0.30
C VAL A 149 -2.72 -16.66 0.54
N GLU A 150 -3.29 -17.66 -0.13
CA GLU A 150 -3.75 -18.91 0.46
C GLU A 150 -2.60 -19.72 1.09
N GLU A 151 -1.48 -19.88 0.39
CA GLU A 151 -0.27 -20.53 0.92
C GLU A 151 0.30 -19.75 2.12
N CYS A 152 0.27 -18.41 2.07
CA CYS A 152 0.74 -17.59 3.19
C CYS A 152 -0.13 -17.76 4.45
N LEU A 153 -1.46 -17.85 4.29
CA LEU A 153 -2.39 -18.12 5.38
C LEU A 153 -2.19 -19.53 5.95
N GLN A 154 -1.99 -20.52 5.09
CA GLN A 154 -1.68 -21.89 5.50
C GLN A 154 -0.38 -21.93 6.31
N ASP A 155 0.69 -21.26 5.86
CA ASP A 155 1.96 -21.16 6.58
C ASP A 155 1.81 -20.41 7.93
N ALA A 156 0.94 -19.39 7.99
CA ALA A 156 0.63 -18.70 9.23
C ALA A 156 -0.32 -19.48 10.17
N GLY A 157 -0.92 -20.58 9.69
CA GLY A 157 -1.93 -21.33 10.43
C GLY A 157 -3.25 -20.58 10.63
N ILE A 158 -3.54 -19.55 9.83
CA ILE A 158 -4.74 -18.72 9.96
C ILE A 158 -5.77 -19.18 8.94
N ALA A 159 -6.92 -19.66 9.41
CA ALA A 159 -8.02 -20.06 8.54
C ALA A 159 -8.68 -18.83 7.86
N PRO A 160 -9.19 -18.95 6.62
CA PRO A 160 -9.84 -17.83 5.91
C PRO A 160 -11.00 -17.18 6.68
N GLU A 161 -11.72 -17.95 7.51
CA GLU A 161 -12.80 -17.46 8.37
C GLU A 161 -12.32 -16.54 9.49
N LYS A 162 -11.03 -16.59 9.84
CA LYS A 162 -10.42 -15.78 10.90
C LYS A 162 -9.93 -14.42 10.39
N VAL A 163 -10.04 -14.16 9.09
CA VAL A 163 -9.75 -12.85 8.51
C VAL A 163 -10.95 -11.94 8.73
N ASP A 164 -10.77 -10.91 9.56
CA ASP A 164 -11.83 -9.93 9.86
C ASP A 164 -11.84 -8.79 8.85
N TYR A 165 -10.66 -8.38 8.39
CA TYR A 165 -10.51 -7.25 7.48
C TYR A 165 -9.47 -7.53 6.41
N ILE A 166 -9.72 -6.99 5.23
CA ILE A 166 -8.70 -6.77 4.21
C ILE A 166 -8.57 -5.28 3.93
N SER A 167 -7.38 -4.83 3.54
CA SER A 167 -7.17 -3.46 3.08
C SER A 167 -5.99 -3.40 2.13
N TYR A 168 -5.91 -2.32 1.38
CA TYR A 168 -4.84 -2.02 0.43
C TYR A 168 -4.54 -0.54 0.57
N ASP A 169 -3.28 -0.15 0.44
CA ASP A 169 -2.92 1.27 0.43
C ASP A 169 -3.76 2.05 -0.59
N HIS A 170 -3.98 1.47 -1.78
CA HIS A 170 -4.91 1.89 -2.82
C HIS A 170 -5.31 0.68 -3.69
N LEU A 171 -6.20 0.87 -4.68
CA LEU A 171 -6.78 -0.25 -5.44
C LEU A 171 -6.12 -0.49 -6.82
N HIS A 172 -4.94 0.07 -7.10
CA HIS A 172 -4.24 -0.29 -8.34
C HIS A 172 -3.99 -1.79 -8.37
N THR A 173 -4.32 -2.38 -9.51
CA THR A 173 -4.13 -3.78 -9.85
C THR A 173 -4.90 -4.73 -8.94
N GLN A 174 -5.78 -4.26 -8.06
CA GLN A 174 -6.46 -5.13 -7.10
C GLN A 174 -7.81 -5.59 -7.65
N ASP A 175 -7.99 -6.90 -7.74
CA ASP A 175 -9.30 -7.54 -7.89
C ASP A 175 -9.75 -8.10 -6.54
N ILE A 176 -10.80 -7.51 -5.97
CA ILE A 176 -11.28 -7.89 -4.62
C ILE A 176 -12.39 -8.94 -4.68
N ARG A 177 -12.86 -9.31 -5.88
CA ARG A 177 -14.04 -10.19 -6.05
C ARG A 177 -13.77 -11.59 -5.56
N LYS A 178 -12.57 -12.14 -5.80
CA LYS A 178 -12.14 -13.44 -5.25
C LYS A 178 -12.21 -13.47 -3.73
N TRP A 179 -11.75 -12.40 -3.09
CA TRP A 179 -11.63 -12.32 -1.64
C TRP A 179 -12.97 -12.13 -0.94
N LEU A 180 -13.81 -11.22 -1.45
CA LEU A 180 -15.03 -10.80 -0.79
C LEU A 180 -16.30 -11.41 -1.35
N GLY A 181 -16.21 -12.06 -2.53
CA GLY A 181 -17.35 -12.54 -3.28
C GLY A 181 -17.96 -11.44 -4.15
N ALA A 182 -18.56 -11.82 -5.26
CA ALA A 182 -19.24 -10.90 -6.17
C ALA A 182 -20.42 -11.58 -6.83
N ASN A 183 -21.45 -10.82 -7.20
CA ASN A 183 -22.62 -11.30 -7.95
C ASN A 183 -23.34 -12.49 -7.26
N GLY A 184 -23.35 -12.51 -5.92
CA GLY A 184 -23.96 -13.57 -5.12
C GLY A 184 -23.05 -14.78 -4.87
N GLU A 185 -21.85 -14.84 -5.46
CA GLU A 185 -20.86 -15.85 -5.15
C GLU A 185 -20.16 -15.56 -3.82
N LYS A 186 -19.81 -16.62 -3.09
CA LYS A 186 -19.14 -16.52 -1.80
C LYS A 186 -17.65 -16.25 -2.00
N GLY A 187 -17.13 -15.21 -1.34
CA GLY A 187 -15.71 -14.92 -1.31
C GLY A 187 -14.89 -15.93 -0.50
N TYR A 188 -13.59 -16.00 -0.80
CA TYR A 188 -12.65 -16.86 -0.09
C TYR A 188 -12.54 -16.50 1.41
N PHE A 189 -12.68 -15.22 1.77
CA PHE A 189 -12.72 -14.77 3.17
C PHE A 189 -14.16 -14.52 3.62
N PRO A 190 -14.90 -15.52 4.15
CA PRO A 190 -16.34 -15.38 4.37
C PRO A 190 -16.74 -14.28 5.36
N ASN A 191 -15.86 -13.89 6.28
CA ASN A 191 -16.15 -12.89 7.31
C ASN A 191 -15.51 -11.52 7.04
N ALA A 192 -14.53 -11.44 6.14
CA ALA A 192 -13.73 -10.25 5.97
C ALA A 192 -14.52 -9.08 5.38
N LYS A 193 -14.19 -7.86 5.81
CA LYS A 193 -14.63 -6.63 5.13
C LYS A 193 -13.46 -5.86 4.56
N LEU A 194 -13.67 -5.18 3.44
CA LEU A 194 -12.71 -4.22 2.92
C LEU A 194 -12.75 -2.94 3.74
N LEU A 195 -11.60 -2.54 4.28
CA LEU A 195 -11.38 -1.18 4.77
C LEU A 195 -10.78 -0.35 3.64
N VAL A 196 -11.45 0.72 3.22
CA VAL A 196 -11.02 1.54 2.09
C VAL A 196 -11.38 3.01 2.33
N MET A 197 -10.49 3.92 1.94
CA MET A 197 -10.77 5.36 1.99
C MET A 197 -11.88 5.70 0.99
N ARG A 198 -12.77 6.63 1.37
CA ARG A 198 -13.87 7.08 0.51
C ARG A 198 -13.37 7.51 -0.86
N GLU A 199 -12.30 8.29 -0.88
CA GLU A 199 -11.68 8.80 -2.08
C GLU A 199 -11.27 7.69 -3.07
N GLU A 200 -10.72 6.59 -2.56
CA GLU A 200 -10.31 5.46 -3.41
C GLU A 200 -11.54 4.69 -3.93
N TRP A 201 -12.51 4.46 -3.05
CA TRP A 201 -13.73 3.73 -3.40
C TRP A 201 -14.58 4.49 -4.43
N ASP A 202 -14.68 5.81 -4.30
CA ASP A 202 -15.41 6.66 -5.23
C ASP A 202 -14.67 6.76 -6.57
N ALA A 203 -13.33 6.88 -6.56
CA ALA A 203 -12.51 6.98 -7.77
C ALA A 203 -12.62 5.73 -8.65
N VAL A 204 -12.55 4.52 -8.07
CA VAL A 204 -12.58 3.28 -8.84
C VAL A 204 -13.91 3.03 -9.57
N GLN A 205 -14.99 3.74 -9.20
CA GLN A 205 -16.27 3.69 -9.92
C GLN A 205 -16.28 4.51 -11.23
N GLY A 206 -15.26 5.35 -11.46
CA GLY A 206 -15.27 6.35 -12.52
C GLY A 206 -13.87 6.79 -12.96
N LEU A 207 -13.05 5.83 -13.38
CA LEU A 207 -11.65 6.05 -13.72
C LEU A 207 -11.46 6.84 -15.03
N LEU A 208 -10.50 7.76 -15.03
CA LEU A 208 -9.97 8.39 -16.25
C LEU A 208 -9.03 7.43 -16.99
N PRO A 209 -8.77 7.63 -18.30
CA PRO A 209 -7.86 6.77 -19.05
C PRO A 209 -6.46 6.58 -18.44
N PRO A 210 -5.80 7.62 -17.86
CA PRO A 210 -4.49 7.42 -17.20
C PRO A 210 -4.55 6.55 -15.94
N GLN A 211 -5.68 6.55 -15.23
CA GLN A 211 -5.90 5.71 -14.05
C GLN A 211 -6.27 4.29 -14.46
N ALA A 212 -7.24 4.14 -15.37
CA ALA A 212 -7.77 2.86 -15.82
C ALA A 212 -6.70 1.87 -16.30
N ASP A 213 -5.55 2.37 -16.76
CA ASP A 213 -4.41 1.53 -17.13
C ASP A 213 -3.84 0.67 -15.99
N TRP A 214 -4.07 1.12 -14.75
CA TRP A 214 -3.54 0.56 -13.50
C TRP A 214 -4.59 -0.12 -12.64
N TYR A 215 -5.87 -0.15 -13.04
CA TYR A 215 -6.92 -0.85 -12.29
C TYR A 215 -7.36 -2.12 -13.02
N CYS A 216 -7.65 -3.17 -12.26
CA CYS A 216 -8.26 -4.38 -12.81
C CYS A 216 -9.63 -4.03 -13.40
N PRO A 217 -9.92 -4.45 -14.66
CA PRO A 217 -11.22 -4.19 -15.27
C PRO A 217 -12.35 -4.78 -14.40
N ASN A 218 -13.25 -3.92 -13.93
CA ASN A 218 -14.35 -4.27 -13.02
C ASN A 218 -13.89 -4.96 -11.70
N GLY A 219 -12.69 -4.65 -11.18
CA GLY A 219 -12.12 -5.30 -9.99
C GLY A 219 -12.94 -5.17 -8.70
N THR A 220 -13.90 -4.25 -8.64
CA THR A 220 -14.85 -4.08 -7.52
C THR A 220 -16.29 -4.44 -7.87
N GLY A 221 -16.55 -4.83 -9.13
CA GLY A 221 -17.89 -5.01 -9.66
C GLY A 221 -18.64 -6.17 -9.00
N GLY A 222 -19.88 -5.92 -8.56
CA GLY A 222 -20.76 -6.93 -7.99
C GLY A 222 -20.44 -7.33 -6.54
N VAL A 223 -19.42 -6.73 -5.92
CA VAL A 223 -19.15 -6.91 -4.50
C VAL A 223 -20.23 -6.19 -3.70
N SER A 224 -20.78 -6.87 -2.69
CA SER A 224 -21.88 -6.33 -1.88
C SER A 224 -21.40 -5.21 -0.96
N GLU A 225 -22.19 -4.14 -0.83
CA GLU A 225 -21.85 -2.96 -0.02
C GLU A 225 -21.67 -3.30 1.47
N ASP A 226 -22.31 -4.34 1.99
CA ASP A 226 -22.15 -4.79 3.38
C ASP A 226 -20.75 -5.36 3.68
N ARG A 227 -19.99 -5.69 2.62
CA ARG A 227 -18.59 -6.12 2.66
C ARG A 227 -17.61 -4.94 2.68
N ILE A 228 -18.10 -3.72 2.51
CA ILE A 228 -17.27 -2.52 2.38
C ILE A 228 -17.45 -1.61 3.60
N VAL A 229 -16.34 -1.24 4.22
CA VAL A 229 -16.27 -0.25 5.29
C VAL A 229 -15.53 0.96 4.75
N ILE A 230 -16.31 2.00 4.44
CA ILE A 230 -15.78 3.27 3.96
C ILE A 230 -15.20 4.07 5.12
N LEU A 231 -13.96 4.53 4.94
CA LEU A 231 -13.23 5.37 5.88
C LEU A 231 -13.18 6.81 5.37
N ASP A 232 -13.54 7.77 6.23
CA ASP A 232 -13.55 9.21 5.91
C ASP A 232 -12.24 9.93 6.28
N GLY A 233 -11.33 9.23 6.96
CA GLY A 233 -10.16 9.83 7.60
C GLY A 233 -9.24 8.78 8.18
N ASP A 234 -8.21 9.25 8.87
CA ASP A 234 -7.31 8.41 9.64
C ASP A 234 -8.07 7.61 10.70
N VAL A 235 -7.70 6.34 10.90
CA VAL A 235 -8.35 5.48 11.88
C VAL A 235 -7.37 4.60 12.66
N GLU A 236 -7.67 4.41 13.94
CA GLU A 236 -7.08 3.39 14.79
C GLU A 236 -7.99 2.14 14.70
N LEU A 237 -7.42 0.99 14.31
CA LEU A 237 -8.18 -0.26 14.23
C LEU A 237 -8.21 -0.97 15.59
N GLY A 238 -7.17 -0.76 16.40
CA GLY A 238 -6.99 -1.36 17.71
C GLY A 238 -5.58 -1.09 18.24
N GLN A 239 -5.15 -1.88 19.21
CA GLN A 239 -3.85 -1.69 19.84
C GLN A 239 -2.69 -1.82 18.86
N GLY A 240 -1.91 -0.74 18.72
CA GLY A 240 -0.67 -0.71 17.96
C GLY A 240 -0.83 -0.64 16.44
N ILE A 241 -2.03 -0.40 15.92
CA ILE A 241 -2.30 -0.39 14.47
C ILE A 241 -3.23 0.75 14.05
N ALA A 242 -2.88 1.40 12.94
CA ALA A 242 -3.68 2.45 12.33
C ALA A 242 -3.62 2.39 10.79
N LEU A 243 -4.64 2.93 10.16
CA LEU A 243 -4.65 3.29 8.74
C LEU A 243 -4.66 4.81 8.65
N ILE A 244 -3.57 5.39 8.12
CA ILE A 244 -3.37 6.83 8.06
C ILE A 244 -3.41 7.29 6.61
N ARG A 245 -4.23 8.29 6.28
CA ARG A 245 -4.31 8.88 4.94
C ARG A 245 -2.95 9.45 4.55
N THR A 246 -2.45 8.97 3.42
CA THR A 246 -1.22 9.44 2.79
C THR A 246 -1.49 9.62 1.30
N PRO A 247 -2.40 10.55 0.93
CA PRO A 247 -2.83 10.75 -0.45
C PRO A 247 -1.67 11.24 -1.31
N GLY A 248 -1.65 10.89 -2.59
CA GLY A 248 -0.49 11.13 -3.42
C GLY A 248 -0.49 10.30 -4.67
N HIS A 249 0.04 9.07 -4.52
CA HIS A 249 0.10 8.09 -5.59
C HIS A 249 -1.28 7.84 -6.22
N THR A 250 -2.29 7.65 -5.35
CA THR A 250 -3.69 7.88 -5.67
C THR A 250 -4.30 8.88 -4.68
N TYR A 251 -5.44 9.45 -5.05
CA TYR A 251 -6.17 10.38 -4.18
C TYR A 251 -6.64 9.73 -2.86
N GLY A 252 -6.96 8.45 -2.89
CA GLY A 252 -7.42 7.68 -1.74
C GLY A 252 -6.34 6.85 -1.05
N ASN A 253 -5.06 7.04 -1.40
CA ASN A 253 -3.97 6.28 -0.81
C ASN A 253 -3.90 6.45 0.72
N HIS A 254 -3.70 5.35 1.43
CA HIS A 254 -3.40 5.34 2.87
C HIS A 254 -2.26 4.39 3.21
N SER A 255 -1.65 4.59 4.37
CA SER A 255 -0.58 3.73 4.89
C SER A 255 -1.07 2.85 6.01
N LEU A 256 -0.63 1.59 6.01
CA LEU A 256 -0.63 0.75 7.20
C LEU A 256 0.46 1.24 8.15
N VAL A 257 0.09 1.54 9.39
CA VAL A 257 1.04 1.90 10.46
C VAL A 257 0.93 0.88 11.59
N ALA A 258 2.01 0.17 11.89
CA ALA A 258 2.05 -0.87 12.90
C ALA A 258 3.21 -0.69 13.89
N HIS A 259 2.92 -0.73 15.19
CA HIS A 259 3.92 -0.76 16.25
C HIS A 259 4.37 -2.20 16.49
N THR A 260 5.64 -2.48 16.17
CA THR A 260 6.30 -3.78 16.30
C THR A 260 7.46 -3.70 17.31
N PRO A 261 8.10 -4.83 17.67
CA PRO A 261 9.31 -4.83 18.50
C PRO A 261 10.48 -4.02 17.95
N GLU A 262 10.50 -3.74 16.63
CA GLU A 262 11.54 -2.95 15.96
C GLU A 262 11.11 -1.49 15.71
N GLY A 263 10.05 -1.04 16.38
CA GLY A 263 9.51 0.33 16.28
C GLY A 263 8.27 0.41 15.40
N ILE A 264 8.03 1.56 14.77
CA ILE A 264 6.88 1.76 13.90
C ILE A 264 7.26 1.38 12.47
N PHE A 265 6.56 0.40 11.90
CA PHE A 265 6.59 0.13 10.46
C PHE A 265 5.45 0.85 9.77
N VAL A 266 5.77 1.49 8.64
CA VAL A 266 4.79 2.14 7.77
C VAL A 266 4.88 1.49 6.39
N SER A 267 3.74 1.13 5.81
CA SER A 267 3.67 0.47 4.50
C SER A 267 2.62 1.14 3.60
N SER A 268 3.04 1.49 2.39
CA SER A 268 2.22 1.97 1.28
C SER A 268 2.99 1.82 -0.04
N GLU A 269 2.43 2.27 -1.16
CA GLU A 269 3.09 2.30 -2.48
C GLU A 269 3.46 3.73 -2.93
N ASN A 270 3.45 4.73 -2.04
CA ASN A 270 3.85 6.10 -2.38
C ASN A 270 5.32 6.17 -2.84
N GLY A 271 6.18 5.29 -2.31
CA GLY A 271 7.50 5.00 -2.83
C GLY A 271 7.75 3.49 -2.84
N VAL A 272 8.49 3.00 -3.83
CA VAL A 272 8.71 1.56 -4.02
C VAL A 272 10.01 1.05 -3.42
N SER A 273 10.82 1.86 -2.73
CA SER A 273 12.11 1.41 -2.18
C SER A 273 12.51 2.15 -0.91
N ALA A 274 13.37 1.56 -0.08
CA ALA A 274 13.95 2.28 1.06
C ALA A 274 14.76 3.51 0.59
N ASP A 275 15.43 3.39 -0.56
CA ASP A 275 16.12 4.49 -1.24
C ASP A 275 15.18 5.67 -1.57
N SER A 276 13.92 5.40 -1.91
CA SER A 276 12.90 6.43 -2.17
C SER A 276 12.64 7.32 -0.95
N TYR A 277 12.87 6.82 0.26
CA TYR A 277 12.72 7.58 1.50
C TYR A 277 14.04 8.10 2.07
N SER A 278 15.18 7.76 1.45
CA SER A 278 16.53 8.18 1.87
C SER A 278 17.46 8.38 0.67
N PRO A 279 17.10 9.23 -0.31
CA PRO A 279 17.81 9.27 -1.59
C PRO A 279 19.25 9.76 -1.48
N LEU A 280 19.59 10.57 -0.48
CA LEU A 280 20.97 11.02 -0.23
C LEU A 280 21.93 9.89 0.20
N LYS A 281 21.37 8.78 0.67
CA LYS A 281 22.09 7.55 1.08
C LYS A 281 22.13 6.50 -0.03
N SER A 282 21.39 6.72 -1.11
CA SER A 282 21.28 5.79 -2.22
C SER A 282 22.59 5.59 -2.99
N ARG A 283 22.86 4.33 -3.33
CA ARG A 283 23.85 3.86 -4.30
C ARG A 283 23.21 3.55 -5.67
N ILE A 284 21.89 3.66 -5.81
CA ILE A 284 21.22 3.49 -7.10
C ILE A 284 21.70 4.59 -8.05
N PRO A 285 22.15 4.25 -9.27
CA PRO A 285 22.64 5.21 -10.25
C PRO A 285 21.67 6.38 -10.47
N GLY A 286 22.18 7.59 -10.23
CA GLY A 286 21.44 8.85 -10.42
C GLY A 286 20.71 9.36 -9.18
N VAL A 287 20.19 8.49 -8.31
CA VAL A 287 19.25 8.87 -7.24
C VAL A 287 19.84 9.91 -6.29
N LYS A 288 21.02 9.65 -5.74
CA LYS A 288 21.72 10.58 -4.85
C LYS A 288 22.11 11.88 -5.53
N LYS A 289 22.49 11.83 -6.82
CA LYS A 289 22.86 13.03 -7.60
C LYS A 289 21.62 13.91 -7.82
N TYR A 290 20.51 13.29 -8.19
CA TYR A 290 19.23 13.97 -8.38
C TYR A 290 18.77 14.66 -7.11
N ALA A 291 18.72 13.95 -5.98
CA ALA A 291 18.32 14.53 -4.69
C ALA A 291 19.21 15.70 -4.25
N ARG A 292 20.53 15.63 -4.48
CA ARG A 292 21.45 16.74 -4.20
C ARG A 292 21.19 17.96 -5.09
N ALA A 293 20.84 17.74 -6.35
CA ALA A 293 20.63 18.81 -7.32
C ALA A 293 19.29 19.52 -7.12
N THR A 294 18.25 18.79 -6.71
CA THR A 294 16.88 19.32 -6.57
C THR A 294 16.51 19.68 -5.13
N GLY A 295 17.23 19.16 -4.14
CA GLY A 295 16.86 19.25 -2.74
C GLY A 295 15.74 18.29 -2.32
N MET A 296 15.29 17.39 -3.20
CA MET A 296 14.22 16.44 -2.88
C MET A 296 14.65 15.46 -1.78
N GLU A 297 13.83 15.37 -0.73
CA GLU A 297 14.09 14.47 0.40
C GLU A 297 13.52 13.05 0.22
N VAL A 298 12.70 12.86 -0.81
CA VAL A 298 12.02 11.60 -1.18
C VAL A 298 11.91 11.50 -2.69
N ILE A 299 11.79 10.28 -3.24
CA ILE A 299 11.63 10.00 -4.67
C ILE A 299 10.29 9.29 -4.89
N LEU A 300 9.39 9.95 -5.63
CA LEU A 300 8.01 9.52 -5.82
C LEU A 300 7.91 8.26 -6.68
N ASN A 301 6.91 7.43 -6.39
CA ASN A 301 6.38 6.45 -7.33
C ASN A 301 5.49 7.11 -8.40
N GLY A 302 5.84 6.94 -9.67
CA GLY A 302 5.45 7.86 -10.74
C GLY A 302 4.49 7.35 -11.82
N ASN A 303 3.83 6.21 -11.67
CA ASN A 303 3.02 5.64 -12.75
C ASN A 303 1.70 6.38 -13.05
N THR A 304 1.04 6.96 -12.05
CA THR A 304 -0.20 7.74 -12.21
C THR A 304 -0.05 9.19 -11.81
N LEU A 305 0.66 9.47 -10.70
CA LEU A 305 0.92 10.81 -10.16
C LEU A 305 -0.34 11.67 -10.00
N GLU A 306 -1.41 11.11 -9.42
CA GLU A 306 -2.71 11.82 -9.33
C GLU A 306 -2.59 13.18 -8.63
N ILE A 307 -1.82 13.25 -7.53
CA ILE A 307 -1.54 14.48 -6.79
C ILE A 307 -0.09 14.47 -6.25
N GLY A 308 0.89 14.64 -7.14
CA GLY A 308 2.31 14.44 -6.84
C GLY A 308 2.93 15.31 -5.73
N LEU A 309 2.45 16.54 -5.51
CA LEU A 309 2.93 17.36 -4.37
C LEU A 309 2.43 16.81 -3.02
N ASP A 310 1.18 16.35 -2.97
CA ASP A 310 0.65 15.66 -1.79
C ASP A 310 1.35 14.33 -1.57
N GLN A 311 1.74 13.63 -2.65
CA GLN A 311 2.58 12.43 -2.55
C GLN A 311 3.91 12.72 -1.87
N TYR A 312 4.58 13.83 -2.22
CA TYR A 312 5.81 14.25 -1.55
C TYR A 312 5.59 14.47 -0.05
N ILE A 313 4.55 15.23 0.32
CA ILE A 313 4.20 15.49 1.72
C ILE A 313 3.87 14.18 2.45
N SER A 314 3.12 13.30 1.82
CA SER A 314 2.73 11.99 2.33
C SER A 314 3.94 11.07 2.56
N MET A 315 4.91 11.02 1.65
CA MET A 315 6.13 10.25 1.86
C MET A 315 6.99 10.79 3.01
N VAL A 316 6.98 12.12 3.23
CA VAL A 316 7.61 12.70 4.41
C VAL A 316 6.82 12.35 5.68
N GLN A 317 5.49 12.37 5.63
CA GLN A 317 4.64 11.89 6.74
C GLN A 317 4.99 10.44 7.10
N GLU A 318 5.06 9.55 6.11
CA GLU A 318 5.35 8.12 6.28
C GLU A 318 6.70 7.89 6.95
N LYS A 319 7.79 8.51 6.44
CA LYS A 319 9.12 8.32 7.03
C LYS A 319 9.26 8.91 8.43
N GLU A 320 8.57 10.01 8.72
CA GLU A 320 8.57 10.63 10.05
C GLU A 320 7.72 9.84 11.06
N MET A 321 6.62 9.21 10.62
CA MET A 321 5.84 8.27 11.43
C MET A 321 6.64 6.98 11.73
N ALA A 322 7.35 6.45 10.74
CA ALA A 322 8.18 5.26 10.91
C ALA A 322 9.39 5.53 11.82
N GLY A 323 10.12 6.61 11.54
CA GLY A 323 11.43 6.89 12.10
C GLY A 323 12.53 6.00 11.55
N ILE A 324 13.75 6.22 12.03
CA ILE A 324 14.96 5.52 11.58
C ILE A 324 14.88 4.03 11.89
N SER A 325 15.33 3.20 10.95
CA SER A 325 15.38 1.76 11.08
C SER A 325 16.52 1.32 11.99
N SER A 326 16.21 0.42 12.93
CA SER A 326 17.22 -0.27 13.73
C SER A 326 18.08 -1.24 12.90
N ARG A 327 17.58 -1.70 11.74
CA ARG A 327 18.29 -2.59 10.82
C ARG A 327 19.36 -1.85 10.01
N ASN A 328 19.14 -0.57 9.72
CA ASN A 328 20.10 0.30 9.05
C ASN A 328 19.81 1.78 9.36
N GLY A 329 20.71 2.42 10.10
CA GLY A 329 20.56 3.79 10.58
C GLY A 329 20.55 4.88 9.49
N ASP A 330 20.86 4.53 8.24
CA ASP A 330 20.74 5.44 7.09
C ASP A 330 19.32 5.47 6.48
N PHE A 331 18.42 4.58 6.89
CA PHE A 331 17.09 4.40 6.30
C PHE A 331 15.99 4.45 7.36
N TYR A 332 14.73 4.59 6.92
CA TYR A 332 13.54 4.64 7.77
C TYR A 332 12.79 3.31 7.71
N ASN A 333 12.04 2.94 8.75
CA ASN A 333 11.16 1.76 8.80
C ASN A 333 9.91 1.88 7.89
N VAL A 334 10.08 2.44 6.69
CA VAL A 334 9.05 2.46 5.65
C VAL A 334 9.29 1.27 4.75
N MET A 335 8.41 0.28 4.83
CA MET A 335 8.47 -0.95 4.04
C MET A 335 7.42 -0.88 2.95
N PRO A 336 7.80 -0.68 1.67
CA PRO A 336 6.85 -0.60 0.58
C PRO A 336 6.00 -1.88 0.47
N SER A 337 4.72 -1.73 0.13
CA SER A 337 3.83 -2.85 -0.19
C SER A 337 4.26 -3.59 -1.47
N SER A 338 4.84 -2.85 -2.40
CA SER A 338 5.58 -3.37 -3.56
C SER A 338 7.04 -2.93 -3.49
N GLU A 339 7.90 -3.79 -2.96
CA GLU A 339 9.30 -3.44 -2.68
C GLU A 339 10.21 -3.68 -3.90
N MET A 340 10.95 -2.65 -4.28
CA MET A 340 12.06 -2.70 -5.22
C MET A 340 13.08 -3.72 -4.76
N THR A 341 13.35 -4.71 -5.61
CA THR A 341 14.29 -5.77 -5.31
C THR A 341 15.26 -5.95 -6.47
N SER A 342 16.51 -6.29 -6.14
CA SER A 342 17.49 -6.65 -7.17
C SER A 342 17.02 -7.88 -7.94
N TYR A 343 17.22 -7.86 -9.25
CA TYR A 343 17.01 -9.02 -10.11
C TYR A 343 18.03 -9.05 -11.23
N TRP A 344 18.59 -10.22 -11.49
CA TRP A 344 19.75 -10.39 -12.39
C TRP A 344 19.46 -9.94 -13.83
N LEU A 345 18.20 -10.01 -14.28
CA LEU A 345 17.79 -9.57 -15.62
C LEU A 345 17.90 -8.05 -15.81
N PHE A 346 17.89 -7.28 -14.73
CA PHE A 346 17.88 -5.81 -14.74
C PHE A 346 19.06 -5.25 -13.94
N PRO A 347 20.30 -5.38 -14.46
CA PRO A 347 21.49 -4.90 -13.77
C PRO A 347 21.44 -3.38 -13.55
N GLY A 348 22.09 -2.92 -12.48
CA GLY A 348 22.15 -1.50 -12.11
C GLY A 348 20.94 -1.01 -11.29
N THR A 349 19.95 -1.86 -11.03
CA THR A 349 18.72 -1.54 -10.28
C THR A 349 18.71 -2.13 -8.87
N ALA A 350 19.86 -2.57 -8.34
CA ALA A 350 19.90 -3.12 -6.98
C ALA A 350 19.65 -2.00 -5.94
N PRO A 351 18.68 -2.16 -5.03
CA PRO A 351 18.45 -1.19 -3.95
C PRO A 351 19.65 -1.15 -3.00
N THR A 352 19.83 -0.01 -2.33
CA THR A 352 20.91 0.16 -1.35
C THR A 352 20.62 -0.62 -0.08
N PHE A 353 19.33 -0.69 0.28
CA PHE A 353 18.80 -1.41 1.42
C PHE A 353 17.41 -1.97 1.06
N SER A 354 17.13 -3.18 1.53
CA SER A 354 15.82 -3.83 1.43
C SER A 354 15.51 -4.49 2.77
N PHE A 355 14.23 -4.49 3.14
CA PHE A 355 13.76 -5.10 4.38
C PHE A 355 13.69 -6.62 4.29
N GLY A 356 13.34 -7.15 3.11
CA GLY A 356 13.04 -8.56 2.95
C GLY A 356 11.78 -8.94 3.73
N ARG A 357 11.73 -10.17 4.26
CA ARG A 357 10.60 -10.63 5.08
C ARG A 357 10.74 -10.15 6.52
N LEU A 358 9.67 -9.60 7.07
CA LEU A 358 9.49 -9.28 8.49
C LEU A 358 8.61 -10.32 9.17
N SER A 359 8.92 -10.65 10.43
CA SER A 359 8.14 -11.54 11.27
C SER A 359 8.30 -11.15 12.73
N PHE A 360 7.19 -10.86 13.41
CA PHE A 360 7.12 -10.46 14.81
C PHE A 360 5.95 -11.14 15.50
N GLY A 361 6.17 -11.61 16.73
CA GLY A 361 5.16 -12.30 17.52
C GLY A 361 4.83 -13.70 17.01
N SER A 362 3.67 -14.22 17.40
CA SER A 362 3.17 -15.53 16.95
C SER A 362 1.67 -15.42 16.65
N PRO A 363 1.17 -16.09 15.60
CA PRO A 363 -0.23 -16.02 15.23
C PRO A 363 -1.09 -16.69 16.31
N VAL A 364 -2.24 -16.08 16.60
CA VAL A 364 -3.31 -16.66 17.42
C VAL A 364 -4.35 -17.26 16.47
N VAL A 365 -4.56 -18.57 16.58
CA VAL A 365 -5.36 -19.39 15.65
C VAL A 365 -6.80 -19.57 16.16
#